data_AF-A0A918Z329-F1
#
_entry.id   AF-A0A918Z329-F1
#
_cell.length_a   1.000
_cell.length_b   1.000
_cell.length_c   1.000
_cell.angle_alpha   90.00
_cell.angle_beta   90.00
_cell.angle_gamma   90.00
#
_symmetry.space_group_name_H-M   'P 1'
#
loop_
_entity.id
_entity.type
_entity.pdbx_description
1 polymer ?
#
loop_
_entity_poly.entity_id
_entity_poly.type
_entity_poly.pdbx_seq_one_letter_code
_entity_poly.pdbx_strand_id
1 'polypeptide(L)'
;MDPTPPPLFLPLPTVPDARAALVRDDPAWPFRSACAAGGGIAHLRVWKAEGEGHVAIVTETGLGASTTNSAGEIWTELAARYPGPLVLFEHWPAGDCDDHDRLDQVAMEDRRPTWRRIWPTAPANPDHDLCTAWMQAYGHDLLAVSNPAV
;
A
#
# COMPACT_ATOMS: atom_id res chain seq x y z
N MET A 1 -22.80 5.42 26.18
CA MET A 1 -22.30 5.59 24.80
C MET A 1 -21.30 4.49 24.61
N ASP A 2 -21.62 3.47 23.81
CA ASP A 2 -20.60 2.51 23.40
C ASP A 2 -19.55 3.27 22.59
N PRO A 3 -18.24 3.09 22.86
CA PRO A 3 -17.23 3.63 21.97
C PRO A 3 -17.39 2.91 20.63
N THR A 4 -17.69 3.68 19.57
CA THR A 4 -17.65 3.17 18.21
C THR A 4 -16.28 2.48 18.02
N PRO A 5 -16.24 1.21 17.59
CA PRO A 5 -14.97 0.55 17.34
C PRO A 5 -14.16 1.37 16.33
N PRO A 6 -12.83 1.40 16.45
CA PRO A 6 -12.00 2.12 15.47
C PRO A 6 -12.27 1.57 14.06
N PRO A 7 -12.22 2.42 13.02
CA PRO A 7 -12.42 1.96 11.66
C PRO A 7 -11.33 0.94 11.30
N LEU A 8 -11.72 -0.13 10.60
CA LEU A 8 -10.79 -1.17 10.16
C LEU A 8 -9.67 -0.60 9.29
N PHE A 9 -10.02 0.30 8.37
CA PHE A 9 -9.06 1.00 7.53
C PHE A 9 -8.73 2.36 8.12
N LEU A 10 -7.43 2.65 8.22
CA LEU A 10 -6.97 4.01 8.50
C LEU A 10 -7.42 4.97 7.37
N PRO A 11 -7.66 6.25 7.68
CA PRO A 11 -7.93 7.26 6.67
C PRO A 11 -6.82 7.29 5.60
N LEU A 12 -7.18 7.68 4.38
CA LEU A 12 -6.20 7.87 3.31
C LEU A 12 -5.22 8.99 3.70
N PRO A 13 -3.90 8.76 3.62
CA PRO A 13 -2.91 9.66 4.21
C PRO A 13 -2.62 10.84 3.29
N THR A 14 -2.38 12.02 3.87
CA THR A 14 -1.81 13.15 3.12
C THR A 14 -0.30 12.96 2.97
N VAL A 15 0.20 13.15 1.75
CA VAL A 15 1.65 13.18 1.45
C VAL A 15 1.95 14.45 0.65
N PRO A 16 2.39 15.55 1.28
CA PRO A 16 2.40 16.87 0.66
C PRO A 16 3.45 17.04 -0.45
N ASP A 17 4.54 16.27 -0.41
CA ASP A 17 5.53 16.17 -1.49
C ASP A 17 6.04 14.73 -1.57
N ALA A 18 5.60 14.00 -2.61
CA ALA A 18 5.92 12.60 -2.79
C ALA A 18 7.43 12.33 -2.94
N ARG A 19 8.23 13.30 -3.40
CA ARG A 19 9.67 13.10 -3.57
C ARG A 19 10.43 13.47 -2.30
N ALA A 20 10.09 14.58 -1.66
CA ALA A 20 10.74 14.99 -0.42
C ALA A 20 10.38 14.09 0.77
N ALA A 21 9.19 13.50 0.77
CA ALA A 21 8.74 12.61 1.84
C ALA A 21 9.20 11.15 1.66
N LEU A 22 9.76 10.77 0.51
CA LEU A 22 10.24 9.41 0.23
C LEU A 22 11.41 9.07 1.16
N VAL A 23 11.23 8.05 2.00
CA VAL A 23 12.26 7.58 2.94
C VAL A 23 12.86 6.24 2.54
N ARG A 24 12.19 5.48 1.67
CA ARG A 24 12.71 4.24 1.11
C ARG A 24 12.14 4.04 -0.29
N ASP A 25 13.03 3.65 -1.19
CA ASP A 25 12.68 3.10 -2.49
C ASP A 25 13.62 1.92 -2.77
N ASP A 26 13.04 0.74 -2.88
CA ASP A 26 13.74 -0.52 -3.05
C ASP A 26 13.06 -1.33 -4.17
N PRO A 27 13.54 -1.25 -5.42
CA PRO A 27 12.87 -1.85 -6.58
C PRO A 27 12.94 -3.38 -6.60
N ALA A 28 13.77 -3.99 -5.75
CA ALA A 28 13.93 -5.44 -5.68
C ALA A 28 13.93 -5.90 -4.22
N TRP A 29 12.98 -5.37 -3.43
CA TRP A 29 12.87 -5.66 -2.01
C TRP A 29 12.42 -7.11 -1.79
N PRO A 30 13.22 -7.94 -1.09
CA PRO A 30 12.81 -9.26 -0.70
C PRO A 30 11.87 -9.21 0.51
N PHE A 31 10.78 -9.97 0.45
CA PHE A 31 9.88 -10.19 1.58
C PHE A 31 9.73 -11.67 1.88
N ARG A 32 9.35 -11.99 3.12
CA ARG A 32 9.06 -13.37 3.54
C ARG A 32 7.59 -13.69 3.37
N SER A 33 7.30 -14.95 3.09
CA SER A 33 5.95 -15.48 3.03
C SER A 33 5.92 -16.83 3.72
N ALA A 34 4.91 -17.08 4.56
CA ALA A 34 4.62 -18.44 5.02
C ALA A 34 3.94 -19.27 3.91
N CYS A 35 3.36 -18.60 2.91
CA CYS A 35 2.88 -19.21 1.67
C CYS A 35 4.05 -19.46 0.70
N ALA A 36 3.83 -20.28 -0.34
CA ALA A 36 4.73 -20.69 -1.43
C ALA A 36 6.17 -20.10 -1.46
N ALA A 37 7.17 -20.99 -1.64
CA ALA A 37 8.59 -20.64 -1.89
C ALA A 37 9.32 -19.80 -0.81
N GLY A 38 8.68 -19.49 0.34
CA GLY A 38 9.32 -18.83 1.48
C GLY A 38 9.44 -17.31 1.36
N GLY A 39 8.95 -16.71 0.27
CA GLY A 39 9.03 -15.28 0.01
C GLY A 39 8.86 -14.89 -1.45
N GLY A 40 9.07 -13.61 -1.73
CA GLY A 40 9.03 -13.03 -3.07
C GLY A 40 9.85 -11.75 -3.15
N ILE A 41 9.88 -11.16 -4.34
CA ILE A 41 10.48 -9.84 -4.60
C ILE A 41 9.36 -8.88 -4.98
N ALA A 42 9.37 -7.69 -4.39
CA ALA A 42 8.46 -6.60 -4.73
C ALA A 42 9.22 -5.28 -4.85
N HIS A 43 8.61 -4.28 -5.48
CA HIS A 43 9.10 -2.91 -5.39
C HIS A 43 8.44 -2.22 -4.18
N LEU A 44 9.25 -1.93 -3.16
CA LEU A 44 8.80 -1.26 -1.95
C LEU A 44 9.14 0.22 -2.00
N ARG A 45 8.13 1.07 -1.83
CA ARG A 45 8.29 2.51 -1.59
C ARG A 45 7.61 2.90 -0.29
N VAL A 46 8.28 3.75 0.50
CA VAL A 46 7.78 4.23 1.79
C VAL A 46 8.01 5.73 1.90
N TRP A 47 6.97 6.45 2.34
CA TRP A 47 6.98 7.88 2.58
C TRP A 47 6.59 8.20 4.01
N LYS A 48 7.06 9.34 4.51
CA LYS A 48 6.44 9.99 5.67
C LYS A 48 5.08 10.56 5.25
N ALA A 49 4.06 10.26 6.03
CA ALA A 49 2.76 10.92 5.92
C ALA A 49 2.72 12.17 6.81
N GLU A 50 1.77 13.08 6.60
CA GLU A 50 1.51 14.14 7.58
C GLU A 50 1.23 13.56 8.97
N GLY A 51 1.78 14.21 10.01
CA GLY A 51 1.80 13.69 11.38
C GLY A 51 3.01 12.79 11.66
N GLU A 52 2.82 11.74 12.47
CA GLU A 52 3.87 10.78 12.87
C GLU A 52 3.76 9.44 12.12
N GLY A 53 3.05 9.40 10.99
CA GLY A 53 2.74 8.17 10.26
C GLY A 53 3.60 7.91 9.02
N HIS A 54 3.41 6.74 8.43
CA HIS A 54 4.02 6.32 7.18
C HIS A 54 2.96 5.79 6.21
N VAL A 55 3.25 5.94 4.92
CA VAL A 55 2.56 5.21 3.86
C VAL A 55 3.57 4.32 3.15
N ALA A 56 3.21 3.07 2.92
CA ALA A 56 3.99 2.11 2.15
C ALA A 56 3.18 1.63 0.96
N ILE A 57 3.78 1.64 -0.22
CA ILE A 57 3.24 1.00 -1.43
C ILE A 57 4.16 -0.17 -1.77
N VAL A 58 3.59 -1.37 -1.82
CA VAL A 58 4.26 -2.58 -2.25
C VAL A 58 3.72 -2.96 -3.62
N THR A 59 4.57 -2.83 -4.63
CA THR A 59 4.23 -3.09 -6.03
C THR A 59 4.65 -4.51 -6.40
N GLU A 60 3.70 -5.30 -6.88
CA GLU A 60 3.92 -6.66 -7.37
C GLU A 60 4.88 -6.68 -8.58
N THR A 61 5.76 -7.68 -8.63
CA THR A 61 6.72 -7.88 -9.73
C THR A 61 6.56 -9.25 -10.42
N GLY A 62 5.72 -10.13 -9.90
CA GLY A 62 5.50 -11.49 -10.40
C GLY A 62 6.57 -12.50 -9.98
N LEU A 63 7.48 -12.13 -9.08
CA LEU A 63 8.63 -12.95 -8.68
C LEU A 63 8.42 -13.59 -7.29
N GLY A 64 8.06 -14.88 -7.27
CA GLY A 64 7.89 -15.66 -6.05
C GLY A 64 6.45 -15.70 -5.55
N ALA A 65 6.26 -15.66 -4.23
CA ALA A 65 4.92 -15.50 -3.66
C ALA A 65 4.32 -14.16 -4.05
N SER A 66 3.00 -14.08 -4.25
CA SER A 66 2.36 -12.80 -4.54
C SER A 66 2.30 -11.90 -3.30
N THR A 67 2.24 -10.58 -3.53
CA THR A 67 2.02 -9.58 -2.48
C THR A 67 0.71 -9.83 -1.74
N THR A 68 -0.34 -10.26 -2.45
CA THR A 68 -1.66 -10.55 -1.86
C THR A 68 -1.58 -11.69 -0.87
N ASN A 69 -0.93 -12.79 -1.25
CA ASN A 69 -0.82 -13.99 -0.42
C ASN A 69 0.12 -13.80 0.78
N SER A 70 0.92 -12.74 0.77
CA SER A 70 1.93 -12.44 1.78
C SER A 70 1.64 -11.13 2.53
N ALA A 71 0.44 -10.57 2.35
CA ALA A 71 0.09 -9.24 2.85
C ALA A 71 0.19 -9.14 4.38
N GLY A 72 -0.11 -10.22 5.11
CA GLY A 72 0.00 -10.24 6.57
C GLY A 72 1.46 -10.18 7.05
N GLU A 73 2.35 -10.94 6.43
CA GLU A 73 3.79 -10.93 6.71
C GLU A 73 4.43 -9.60 6.33
N ILE A 74 4.11 -9.09 5.13
CA ILE A 74 4.55 -7.76 4.66
C ILE A 74 4.11 -6.68 5.63
N TRP A 75 2.83 -6.68 6.03
CA TRP A 75 2.31 -5.71 7.00
C TRP A 75 3.05 -5.81 8.33
N THR A 76 3.28 -7.02 8.83
CA THR A 76 3.98 -7.25 10.10
C THR A 76 5.42 -6.77 10.06
N GLU A 77 6.14 -7.04 8.97
CA GLU A 77 7.52 -6.59 8.77
C GLU A 77 7.60 -5.05 8.73
N LEU A 78 6.72 -4.42 7.96
CA LEU A 78 6.71 -2.96 7.82
C LEU A 78 6.26 -2.26 9.11
N ALA A 79 5.23 -2.77 9.80
CA ALA A 79 4.77 -2.20 11.07
C ALA A 79 5.85 -2.30 12.17
N ALA A 80 6.66 -3.36 12.17
CA ALA A 80 7.80 -3.48 13.08
C ALA A 80 8.93 -2.50 12.73
N ARG A 81 9.08 -2.13 11.45
CA ARG A 81 10.15 -1.25 10.96
C ARG A 81 9.81 0.24 11.06
N TYR A 82 8.55 0.59 10.88
CA TYR A 82 8.05 1.96 10.83
C TYR A 82 7.05 2.20 11.98
N PRO A 83 7.54 2.63 13.17
CA PRO A 83 6.67 2.88 14.31
C PRO A 83 5.70 4.03 14.02
N GLY A 84 4.50 3.95 14.60
CA GLY A 84 3.41 4.89 14.36
C GLY A 84 2.35 4.33 13.41
N PRO A 85 1.35 5.15 13.01
CA PRO A 85 0.34 4.73 12.04
C PRO A 85 0.99 4.36 10.69
N LEU A 86 0.68 3.17 10.17
CA LEU A 86 1.13 2.70 8.87
C LEU A 86 -0.06 2.44 7.96
N VAL A 87 -0.14 3.18 6.86
CA VAL A 87 -1.05 2.86 5.75
C VAL A 87 -0.29 2.02 4.74
N LEU A 88 -0.69 0.76 4.59
CA LEU A 88 -0.14 -0.14 3.58
C LEU A 88 -1.06 -0.18 2.36
N PHE A 89 -0.49 0.02 1.18
CA PHE A 89 -1.13 -0.25 -0.10
C PHE A 89 -0.42 -1.39 -0.81
N GLU A 90 -1.23 -2.30 -1.33
CA GLU A 90 -0.84 -3.25 -2.35
C GLU A 90 -1.10 -2.62 -3.72
N HIS A 91 -0.09 -2.67 -4.60
CA HIS A 91 -0.17 -2.14 -5.96
C HIS A 91 0.11 -3.24 -6.98
N TRP A 92 -0.78 -3.38 -7.95
CA TRP A 92 -0.62 -4.24 -9.11
C TRP A 92 -0.57 -3.34 -10.35
N PRO A 93 0.59 -3.25 -11.03
CA PRO A 93 0.69 -2.50 -12.26
C PRO A 93 -0.23 -3.07 -13.34
N ALA A 94 -0.67 -2.23 -14.27
CA ALA A 94 -1.28 -2.67 -15.51
C ALA A 94 -0.36 -3.68 -16.22
N GLY A 95 -0.92 -4.74 -16.78
CA GLY A 95 -0.16 -5.82 -17.40
C GLY A 95 -1.05 -6.89 -18.00
N ASP A 96 -0.50 -8.08 -18.25
CA ASP A 96 -1.14 -9.14 -19.06
C ASP A 96 -2.51 -9.62 -18.54
N CYS A 97 -2.83 -9.36 -17.27
CA CYS A 97 -4.07 -9.77 -16.62
C CYS A 97 -5.05 -8.62 -16.32
N ASP A 98 -4.63 -7.36 -16.44
CA ASP A 98 -5.47 -6.20 -16.17
C ASP A 98 -4.97 -4.96 -16.95
N ASP A 99 -5.89 -4.25 -17.61
CA ASP A 99 -5.57 -3.11 -18.48
C ASP A 99 -5.25 -1.83 -17.70
N HIS A 100 -5.42 -1.85 -16.37
CA HIS A 100 -5.22 -0.71 -15.51
C HIS A 100 -4.45 -1.07 -14.22
N ASP A 101 -3.75 -0.08 -13.67
CA ASP A 101 -3.17 -0.19 -12.33
C ASP A 101 -4.27 -0.43 -11.29
N ARG A 102 -4.01 -1.34 -10.36
CA ARG A 102 -4.87 -1.58 -9.20
C ARG A 102 -4.14 -1.21 -7.91
N LEU A 103 -4.77 -0.38 -7.10
CA LEU A 103 -4.31 -0.02 -5.76
C LEU A 103 -5.35 -0.40 -4.72
N ASP A 104 -4.96 -1.24 -3.76
CA ASP A 104 -5.80 -1.68 -2.66
C ASP A 104 -5.13 -1.31 -1.33
N GLN A 105 -5.87 -0.69 -0.41
CA GLN A 105 -5.42 -0.51 0.97
C GLN A 105 -5.54 -1.83 1.71
N VAL A 106 -4.52 -2.18 2.46
CA VAL A 106 -4.48 -3.38 3.30
C VAL A 106 -4.64 -2.97 4.76
N ALA A 107 -5.59 -3.60 5.45
CA ALA A 107 -5.74 -3.55 6.89
C ALA A 107 -5.60 -4.97 7.48
N MET A 108 -5.27 -5.05 8.77
CA MET A 108 -5.21 -6.32 9.48
C MET A 108 -6.41 -6.42 10.44
N GLU A 109 -7.24 -7.43 10.25
CA GLU A 109 -8.36 -7.79 11.13
C GLU A 109 -8.09 -9.18 11.72
N ASP A 110 -7.98 -9.30 13.05
CA ASP A 110 -7.73 -10.59 13.73
C ASP A 110 -6.61 -11.44 13.08
N ARG A 111 -5.51 -10.77 12.70
CA ARG A 111 -4.34 -11.35 12.01
C ARG A 111 -4.57 -11.80 10.56
N ARG A 112 -5.69 -11.41 9.96
CA ARG A 112 -5.99 -11.64 8.54
C ARG A 112 -5.95 -10.31 7.79
N PRO A 113 -5.30 -10.26 6.63
CA PRO A 113 -5.38 -9.10 5.77
C PRO A 113 -6.79 -8.96 5.18
N THR A 114 -7.27 -7.72 5.14
CA THR A 114 -8.51 -7.30 4.48
C THR A 114 -8.19 -6.13 3.55
N TRP A 115 -8.83 -6.09 2.39
CA TRP A 115 -8.55 -5.11 1.35
C TRP A 115 -9.70 -4.13 1.13
N ARG A 116 -9.35 -2.88 0.85
CA ARG A 116 -10.26 -1.86 0.34
C ARG A 116 -9.71 -1.32 -0.97
N ARG A 117 -10.49 -1.43 -2.05
CA ARG A 117 -10.13 -0.86 -3.35
C ARG A 117 -10.04 0.66 -3.28
N ILE A 118 -8.90 1.20 -3.69
CA ILE A 118 -8.65 2.65 -3.82
C ILE A 118 -8.61 3.06 -5.28
N TRP A 119 -8.03 2.22 -6.15
CA TRP A 119 -7.97 2.52 -7.58
C TRP A 119 -8.03 1.26 -8.45
N PRO A 120 -8.80 1.26 -9.55
CA PRO A 120 -9.96 2.13 -9.78
C PRO A 120 -11.12 1.73 -8.84
N THR A 121 -11.87 2.71 -8.37
CA THR A 121 -13.14 2.48 -7.66
C THR A 121 -14.32 2.66 -8.60
N ALA A 122 -15.23 1.68 -8.68
CA ALA A 122 -16.45 1.81 -9.47
C ALA A 122 -17.32 2.99 -8.99
N PRO A 123 -18.05 3.70 -9.87
CA PRO A 123 -18.90 4.84 -9.46
C PRO A 123 -19.98 4.50 -8.43
N ALA A 124 -20.39 3.25 -8.33
CA ALA A 124 -21.36 2.79 -7.33
C ALA A 124 -20.76 2.58 -5.92
N ASN A 125 -19.43 2.65 -5.78
CA ASN A 125 -18.78 2.54 -4.48
C ASN A 125 -19.04 3.82 -3.66
N PRO A 126 -19.53 3.73 -2.41
CA PRO A 126 -19.77 4.92 -1.58
C PRO A 126 -18.52 5.77 -1.34
N ASP A 127 -17.32 5.18 -1.39
CA ASP A 127 -16.04 5.88 -1.21
C ASP A 127 -15.45 6.38 -2.55
N HIS A 128 -16.19 6.30 -3.68
CA HIS A 128 -15.68 6.63 -5.02
C HIS A 128 -15.09 8.04 -5.11
N ASP A 129 -15.81 9.05 -4.64
CA ASP A 129 -15.36 10.45 -4.71
C ASP A 129 -14.13 10.68 -3.83
N LEU A 130 -14.10 10.08 -2.64
CA LEU A 130 -12.99 10.16 -1.70
C LEU A 130 -11.72 9.53 -2.31
N CYS A 131 -11.84 8.31 -2.86
CA CYS A 131 -10.71 7.60 -3.45
C CYS A 131 -10.19 8.32 -4.70
N THR A 132 -11.10 8.81 -5.56
CA THR A 132 -10.74 9.58 -6.75
C THR A 132 -10.02 10.88 -6.40
N ALA A 133 -10.53 11.63 -5.42
CA ALA A 133 -9.89 12.86 -4.97
C ALA A 133 -8.50 12.61 -4.38
N TRP A 134 -8.34 11.54 -3.59
CA TRP A 134 -7.04 11.18 -3.02
C TRP A 134 -6.03 10.73 -4.09
N MET A 135 -6.47 9.94 -5.07
CA MET A 135 -5.63 9.53 -6.19
C MET A 135 -5.14 10.72 -7.02
N GLN A 136 -6.02 11.69 -7.28
CA GLN A 136 -5.68 12.93 -7.99
C GLN A 136 -4.72 13.83 -7.20
N ALA A 137 -4.92 13.93 -5.89
CA ALA A 137 -4.10 14.81 -5.05
C ALA A 137 -2.73 14.21 -4.70
N TYR A 138 -2.64 12.88 -4.53
CA TYR A 138 -1.44 12.22 -4.00
C TYR A 138 -1.11 10.91 -4.70
N GLY A 139 -2.11 10.04 -4.91
CA GLY A 139 -1.88 8.65 -5.30
C GLY A 139 -1.11 8.47 -6.61
N HIS A 140 -1.44 9.23 -7.65
CA HIS A 140 -0.73 9.15 -8.94
C HIS A 140 0.73 9.57 -8.83
N ASP A 141 1.02 10.63 -8.06
CA ASP A 141 2.39 11.08 -7.85
C ASP A 141 3.20 10.02 -7.08
N LEU A 142 2.63 9.45 -6.02
CA LEU A 142 3.28 8.36 -5.26
C LEU A 142 3.60 7.15 -6.14
N LEU A 143 2.70 6.77 -7.05
CA LEU A 143 2.92 5.67 -7.99
C LEU A 143 3.96 6.01 -9.07
N ALA A 144 4.08 7.28 -9.45
CA ALA A 144 5.07 7.74 -10.42
C ALA A 144 6.47 7.97 -9.82
N VAL A 145 6.57 8.20 -8.50
CA VAL A 145 7.86 8.40 -7.84
C VAL A 145 8.72 7.14 -7.97
N SER A 146 9.90 7.35 -8.53
CA SER A 146 11.04 6.44 -8.54
C SER A 146 12.25 7.22 -8.05
N ASN A 147 13.11 6.61 -7.26
CA ASN A 147 14.38 7.18 -6.86
C ASN A 147 15.31 7.18 -8.08
N PRO A 148 15.76 8.33 -8.58
CA PRO A 148 16.55 8.40 -9.81
C PRO A 148 18.02 7.99 -9.62
N ALA A 149 18.34 7.20 -8.60
CA ALA A 149 19.70 6.83 -8.26
C ALA A 149 19.81 5.36 -7.85
N VAL A 150 20.07 4.52 -8.85
CA VAL A 150 21.13 3.51 -8.79
C VAL A 150 22.15 3.87 -9.87
#